data_AF-A0A2J8N4Z4-F1
#
_entry.id   AF-A0A2J8N4Z4-F1
#
_cell.length_a   1.000
_cell.length_b   1.000
_cell.length_c   1.000
_cell.angle_alpha   90.00
_cell.angle_beta   90.00
_cell.angle_gamma   90.00
#
_symmetry.space_group_name_H-M   'P 1'
#
loop_
_entity.id
_entity.type
_entity.pdbx_description
1 polymer ?
#
loop_
_entity_poly.entity_id
_entity_poly.type
_entity_poly.pdbx_seq_one_letter_code
_entity_poly.pdbx_strand_id
1 'polypeptide(L)'
;MNNQKQQKPTLSGQRFKTRKRDEKERFDPTQFQDCIIQGLTETGTDLEAVAKFLDASGAKLDYRRYAETLFDILVAGGMLAPGGTLADDMMRTDVCVFAAQEDLETMQAFAQVFNKLIRRYKYLEKGFEDEVKKLLLFLKGFSESERNKLAMLTGVLLANGTLNASILNSLYNENLVKEGVSAAFAVKLFKSWINEKDINAVAASLRKVSMDNRLM
;
A
#
# COMPACT_ATOMS: atom_id res chain seq x y z
N MET A 1 26.31 -56.01 54.22
CA MET A 1 26.48 -55.84 52.76
C MET A 1 25.67 -56.95 52.09
N ASN A 2 24.66 -56.75 51.23
CA ASN A 2 24.63 -55.98 49.99
C ASN A 2 23.15 -55.64 49.68
N ASN A 3 22.82 -54.36 49.49
CA ASN A 3 21.44 -53.89 49.31
C ASN A 3 21.16 -53.73 47.80
N GLN A 4 20.59 -54.74 47.14
CA GLN A 4 20.19 -54.63 45.73
C GLN A 4 18.85 -53.89 45.62
N LYS A 5 18.91 -52.57 45.40
CA LYS A 5 17.74 -51.78 45.00
C LYS A 5 17.28 -52.23 43.61
N GLN A 6 16.07 -52.77 43.53
CA GLN A 6 15.35 -53.04 42.29
C GLN A 6 15.21 -51.74 41.48
N GLN A 7 15.80 -51.69 40.28
CA GLN A 7 15.64 -50.54 39.39
C GLN A 7 14.21 -50.51 38.84
N LYS A 8 13.53 -49.38 39.01
CA LYS A 8 12.21 -49.14 38.42
C LYS A 8 12.33 -49.06 36.90
N PRO A 9 11.34 -49.55 36.14
CA PRO A 9 11.38 -49.54 34.68
C PRO A 9 11.49 -48.10 34.16
N THR A 10 12.54 -47.82 33.40
CA THR A 10 12.71 -46.57 32.67
C THR A 10 11.79 -46.56 31.46
N LEU A 11 10.98 -45.50 31.31
CA LEU A 11 10.17 -45.21 30.12
C LEU A 11 11.10 -44.88 28.93
N SER A 12 11.76 -45.90 28.38
CA SER A 12 12.40 -45.82 27.07
C SER A 12 11.32 -45.97 26.01
N GLY A 13 10.80 -44.85 25.50
CA GLY A 13 9.82 -44.92 24.41
C GLY A 13 9.12 -43.62 24.02
N GLN A 14 9.10 -42.59 24.86
CA GLN A 14 8.45 -41.33 24.46
C GLN A 14 9.50 -40.37 23.90
N ARG A 15 9.74 -40.46 22.58
CA ARG A 15 10.28 -39.33 21.83
C ARG A 15 9.30 -38.18 21.98
N PHE A 16 9.61 -37.22 22.84
CA PHE A 16 8.98 -35.92 22.81
C PHE A 16 9.30 -35.30 21.44
N LYS A 17 8.41 -35.49 20.46
CA LYS A 17 8.35 -34.61 19.31
C LYS A 17 7.90 -33.27 19.86
N THR A 18 8.86 -32.40 20.16
CA THR A 18 8.60 -30.97 20.20
C THR A 18 7.88 -30.66 18.89
N ARG A 19 6.59 -30.30 18.97
CA ARG A 19 5.92 -29.68 17.84
C ARG A 19 6.81 -28.50 17.47
N LYS A 20 7.11 -28.33 16.16
CA LYS A 20 7.63 -27.06 15.62
C LYS A 20 6.70 -25.98 16.11
N ARG A 21 7.02 -25.40 17.25
CA ARG A 21 6.27 -24.32 17.86
C ARG A 21 6.57 -23.17 16.93
N ASP A 22 5.53 -22.70 16.23
CA ASP A 22 5.59 -21.67 15.20
C ASP A 22 6.76 -20.72 15.46
N GLU A 23 7.83 -20.88 14.68
CA GLU A 23 8.77 -19.79 14.49
C GLU A 23 7.91 -18.71 13.83
N LYS A 24 7.33 -17.81 14.64
CA LYS A 24 6.74 -16.59 14.11
C LYS A 24 7.89 -15.96 13.34
N GLU A 25 7.81 -16.00 12.02
CA GLU A 25 8.76 -15.31 11.15
C GLU A 25 8.99 -13.92 11.75
N ARG A 26 10.25 -13.54 11.92
CA ARG A 26 10.58 -12.25 12.50
C ARG A 26 9.99 -11.17 11.59
N PHE A 27 9.41 -10.12 12.17
CA PHE A 27 8.94 -8.97 11.38
C PHE A 27 10.19 -8.25 10.88
N ASP A 28 10.41 -8.29 9.57
CA ASP A 28 11.58 -7.72 8.92
C ASP A 28 11.16 -6.95 7.67
N PRO A 29 10.65 -5.72 7.85
CA PRO A 29 10.18 -4.90 6.73
C PRO A 29 11.31 -4.48 5.80
N THR A 30 12.55 -4.42 6.28
CA THR A 30 13.74 -4.11 5.46
C THR A 30 14.02 -5.25 4.48
N GLN A 31 14.06 -6.50 4.96
CA GLN A 31 14.23 -7.65 4.07
C GLN A 31 13.10 -7.74 3.03
N PHE A 32 11.86 -7.47 3.45
CA PHE A 32 10.73 -7.41 2.52
C PHE A 32 10.92 -6.31 1.46
N GLN A 33 11.31 -5.10 1.89
CA GLN A 33 11.59 -3.98 0.99
C GLN A 33 12.67 -4.35 -0.03
N ASP A 34 13.79 -4.92 0.40
CA ASP A 34 14.90 -5.29 -0.47
C ASP A 34 14.44 -6.26 -1.57
N CYS A 35 13.66 -7.28 -1.21
CA CYS A 35 13.10 -8.24 -2.16
C CYS A 35 12.14 -7.59 -3.17
N ILE A 36 11.28 -6.67 -2.73
CA ILE A 36 10.36 -5.96 -3.62
C ILE A 36 11.12 -5.01 -4.54
N ILE A 37 12.01 -4.17 -4.00
CA ILE A 37 12.80 -3.21 -4.78
C ILE A 37 13.67 -3.92 -5.82
N GLN A 38 14.31 -5.04 -5.44
CA GLN A 38 15.09 -5.82 -6.38
C GLN A 38 14.23 -6.30 -7.56
N GLY A 39 13.09 -6.92 -7.29
CA GLY A 39 12.23 -7.42 -8.36
C GLY A 39 11.61 -6.31 -9.21
N LEU A 40 11.27 -5.17 -8.63
CA LEU A 40 10.82 -3.99 -9.39
C LEU A 40 11.92 -3.46 -10.30
N THR A 41 13.16 -3.41 -9.81
CA THR A 41 14.32 -2.97 -10.61
C THR A 41 14.57 -3.91 -11.80
N GLU A 42 14.39 -5.22 -11.61
CA GLU A 42 14.51 -6.22 -12.68
C GLU A 42 13.41 -6.09 -13.74
N THR A 43 12.21 -5.60 -13.38
CA THR A 43 11.12 -5.35 -14.33
C THR A 43 11.28 -4.04 -15.12
N GLY A 44 12.12 -3.12 -14.65
CA GLY A 44 12.27 -1.80 -15.27
C GLY A 44 10.97 -1.00 -15.28
N THR A 45 10.72 -0.24 -16.35
CA THR A 45 9.53 0.62 -16.49
C THR A 45 8.32 -0.09 -17.10
N ASP A 46 8.39 -1.40 -17.36
CA ASP A 46 7.27 -2.19 -17.89
C ASP A 46 6.27 -2.53 -16.76
N LEU A 47 5.19 -1.76 -16.67
CA LEU A 47 4.16 -1.94 -15.65
C LEU A 47 3.39 -3.27 -15.78
N GLU A 48 3.38 -3.91 -16.94
CA GLU A 48 2.82 -5.26 -17.09
C GLU A 48 3.75 -6.31 -16.47
N ALA A 49 5.07 -6.14 -16.65
CA ALA A 49 6.07 -6.95 -15.97
C ALA A 49 6.02 -6.75 -14.45
N VAL A 50 5.86 -5.51 -13.98
CA VAL A 50 5.64 -5.19 -12.55
C VAL A 50 4.42 -5.94 -12.01
N ALA A 51 3.28 -5.88 -12.69
CA ALA A 51 2.06 -6.58 -12.24
C ALA A 51 2.26 -8.11 -12.15
N LYS A 52 2.96 -8.70 -13.12
CA LYS A 52 3.30 -10.14 -13.12
C LYS A 52 4.25 -10.51 -11.99
N PHE A 53 5.27 -9.68 -11.75
CA PHE A 53 6.19 -9.86 -10.63
C PHE A 53 5.42 -9.82 -9.30
N LEU A 54 4.56 -8.83 -9.10
CA LEU A 54 3.79 -8.69 -7.87
C LEU A 54 2.84 -9.87 -7.62
N ASP A 55 2.20 -10.43 -8.66
CA ASP A 55 1.39 -11.66 -8.55
C ASP A 55 2.26 -12.90 -8.25
N ALA A 56 3.42 -13.05 -8.90
CA ALA A 56 4.31 -14.17 -8.61
C ALA A 56 4.90 -14.11 -7.19
N SER A 57 5.27 -12.92 -6.74
CA SER A 57 5.93 -12.68 -5.46
C SER A 57 4.98 -12.78 -4.27
N GLY A 58 3.70 -12.44 -4.43
CA GLY A 58 2.72 -12.54 -3.34
C GLY A 58 2.36 -13.98 -2.95
N ALA A 59 2.79 -14.98 -3.73
CA ALA A 59 2.75 -16.39 -3.33
C ALA A 59 3.89 -16.79 -2.38
N LYS A 60 4.96 -15.99 -2.33
CA LYS A 60 6.17 -16.25 -1.53
C LYS A 60 6.34 -15.27 -0.38
N LEU A 61 5.94 -14.01 -0.58
CA LEU A 61 6.06 -12.93 0.39
C LEU A 61 4.72 -12.67 1.09
N ASP A 62 4.78 -12.37 2.39
CA ASP A 62 3.58 -12.08 3.19
C ASP A 62 3.10 -10.65 3.00
N TYR A 63 2.40 -10.39 1.90
CA TYR A 63 1.83 -9.06 1.64
C TYR A 63 0.85 -8.59 2.71
N ARG A 64 0.16 -9.51 3.39
CA ARG A 64 -0.80 -9.11 4.43
C ARG A 64 -0.09 -8.44 5.59
N ARG A 65 1.04 -9.00 5.99
CA ARG A 65 1.86 -8.49 7.09
C ARG A 65 2.61 -7.22 6.73
N TYR A 66 3.04 -7.10 5.49
CA TYR A 66 3.85 -5.98 4.99
C TYR A 66 3.07 -5.04 4.06
N ALA A 67 1.74 -4.97 4.23
CA ALA A 67 0.88 -4.20 3.32
C ALA A 67 1.27 -2.71 3.26
N GLU A 68 1.50 -2.10 4.42
CA GLU A 68 2.00 -0.72 4.54
C GLU A 68 3.32 -0.54 3.77
N THR A 69 4.33 -1.38 4.08
CA THR A 69 5.63 -1.35 3.40
C THR A 69 5.51 -1.55 1.88
N LEU A 70 4.66 -2.46 1.43
CA LEU A 70 4.41 -2.72 0.01
C LEU A 70 3.87 -1.47 -0.69
N PHE A 71 2.87 -0.82 -0.11
CA PHE A 71 2.23 0.33 -0.72
C PHE A 71 3.08 1.61 -0.62
N ASP A 72 3.86 1.77 0.45
CA ASP A 72 4.90 2.80 0.54
C ASP A 72 5.89 2.66 -0.63
N ILE A 73 6.37 1.44 -0.92
CA ILE A 73 7.30 1.20 -2.04
C ILE A 73 6.64 1.49 -3.39
N LEU A 74 5.42 1.00 -3.62
CA LEU A 74 4.74 1.17 -4.91
C LEU A 74 4.39 2.64 -5.19
N VAL A 75 4.10 3.43 -4.16
CA VAL A 75 3.74 4.84 -4.32
C VAL A 75 4.98 5.74 -4.27
N ALA A 76 5.78 5.64 -3.21
CA ALA A 76 6.86 6.57 -2.90
C ALA A 76 8.27 6.03 -3.21
N GLY A 77 8.38 4.78 -3.67
CA GLY A 77 9.65 4.16 -4.05
C GLY A 77 10.43 3.55 -2.88
N GLY A 78 9.94 3.69 -1.64
CA GLY A 78 10.56 3.13 -0.44
C GLY A 78 9.69 3.37 0.80
N MET A 79 10.10 2.80 1.93
CA MET A 79 9.40 3.02 3.21
C MET A 79 9.34 4.51 3.59
N LEU A 80 8.17 4.94 4.06
CA LEU A 80 7.96 6.29 4.57
C LEU A 80 8.20 6.34 6.08
N ALA A 81 8.85 7.42 6.53
CA ALA A 81 8.97 7.70 7.96
C ALA A 81 7.61 8.14 8.55
N PRO A 82 7.44 8.03 9.88
CA PRO A 82 6.26 8.59 10.54
C PRO A 82 6.12 10.08 10.21
N GLY A 83 5.03 10.46 9.53
CA GLY A 83 4.83 11.83 9.03
C GLY A 83 4.87 11.97 7.50
N GLY A 84 5.16 10.88 6.76
CA GLY A 84 5.10 10.84 5.30
C GLY A 84 6.29 11.50 4.60
N THR A 85 7.41 11.66 5.30
CA THR A 85 8.69 12.00 4.66
C THR A 85 9.43 10.72 4.30
N LEU A 86 10.12 10.70 3.17
CA LEU A 86 11.04 9.61 2.86
C LEU A 86 12.18 9.61 3.89
N ALA A 87 12.57 8.44 4.39
CA ALA A 87 13.76 8.34 5.22
C ALA A 87 15.01 8.53 4.34
N ASP A 88 15.98 9.32 4.81
CA ASP A 88 17.16 9.73 4.04
C ASP A 88 18.14 8.56 3.76
N ASP A 89 18.17 7.53 4.61
CA ASP A 89 19.13 6.41 4.52
C ASP A 89 18.55 5.10 3.95
N MET A 90 17.38 5.15 3.31
CA MET A 90 16.68 3.93 2.87
C MET A 90 16.78 3.68 1.37
N MET A 91 16.85 2.40 1.00
CA MET A 91 16.85 1.92 -0.39
C MET A 91 15.60 2.41 -1.13
N ARG A 92 15.76 2.89 -2.37
CA ARG A 92 14.66 3.42 -3.21
C ARG A 92 14.64 2.80 -4.59
N THR A 93 13.46 2.77 -5.19
CA THR A 93 13.24 2.41 -6.61
C THR A 93 12.58 3.56 -7.36
N ASP A 94 12.99 3.74 -8.63
CA ASP A 94 12.33 4.65 -9.57
C ASP A 94 11.09 4.01 -10.22
N VAL A 95 10.82 2.73 -9.95
CA VAL A 95 9.63 2.02 -10.44
C VAL A 95 8.49 2.22 -9.43
N CYS A 96 8.09 3.48 -9.25
CA CYS A 96 7.02 3.91 -8.35
C CYS A 96 6.26 5.12 -8.88
N VAL A 97 5.11 5.40 -8.30
CA VAL A 97 4.23 6.52 -8.71
C VAL A 97 4.94 7.87 -8.59
N PHE A 98 5.74 8.09 -7.55
CA PHE A 98 6.41 9.35 -7.29
C PHE A 98 7.61 9.62 -8.21
N ALA A 99 8.19 8.60 -8.81
CA ALA A 99 9.22 8.75 -9.84
C ALA A 99 8.65 8.75 -11.28
N ALA A 100 7.39 8.34 -11.45
CA ALA A 100 6.73 8.28 -12.75
C ALA A 100 6.45 9.64 -13.38
N GLN A 101 6.14 9.63 -14.68
CA GLN A 101 5.71 10.82 -15.43
C GLN A 101 4.33 11.31 -14.94
N GLU A 102 4.17 12.63 -14.84
CA GLU A 102 2.93 13.28 -14.40
C GLU A 102 1.93 13.45 -15.57
N ASP A 103 1.39 12.33 -16.05
CA ASP A 103 0.35 12.31 -17.09
C ASP A 103 -0.71 11.23 -16.80
N LEU A 104 -1.89 11.37 -17.41
CA LEU A 104 -3.02 10.48 -17.13
C LEU A 104 -2.81 9.05 -17.62
N GLU A 105 -2.11 8.86 -18.74
CA GLU A 105 -1.87 7.53 -19.32
C GLU A 105 -0.99 6.70 -18.37
N THR A 106 0.09 7.31 -17.87
CA THR A 106 0.97 6.71 -16.87
C THR A 106 0.21 6.38 -15.58
N MET A 107 -0.61 7.32 -15.07
CA MET A 107 -1.39 7.09 -13.83
C MET A 107 -2.46 5.99 -14.00
N GLN A 108 -3.08 5.90 -15.18
CA GLN A 108 -3.99 4.80 -15.52
C GLN A 108 -3.25 3.45 -15.54
N ALA A 109 -2.05 3.40 -16.13
CA ALA A 109 -1.26 2.18 -16.15
C ALA A 109 -0.86 1.72 -14.73
N PHE A 110 -0.43 2.64 -13.86
CA PHE A 110 -0.21 2.34 -12.44
C PHE A 110 -1.50 1.88 -11.75
N ALA A 111 -2.63 2.54 -12.00
CA ALA A 111 -3.92 2.12 -11.44
C ALA A 111 -4.27 0.67 -11.87
N GLN A 112 -3.93 0.24 -13.08
CA GLN A 112 -4.10 -1.15 -13.50
C GLN A 112 -3.24 -2.13 -12.69
N VAL A 113 -2.00 -1.76 -12.33
CA VAL A 113 -1.15 -2.57 -11.44
C VAL A 113 -1.83 -2.77 -10.09
N PHE A 114 -2.30 -1.68 -9.45
CA PHE A 114 -3.04 -1.76 -8.18
C PHE A 114 -4.32 -2.58 -8.33
N ASN A 115 -5.10 -2.37 -9.39
CA ASN A 115 -6.33 -3.13 -9.64
C ASN A 115 -6.08 -4.63 -9.74
N LYS A 116 -5.04 -5.04 -10.51
CA LYS A 116 -4.63 -6.44 -10.64
C LYS A 116 -4.21 -7.02 -9.28
N LEU A 117 -3.36 -6.29 -8.55
CA LEU A 117 -2.86 -6.69 -7.23
C LEU A 117 -4.00 -6.87 -6.22
N ILE A 118 -4.88 -5.88 -6.06
CA ILE A 118 -5.99 -5.92 -5.11
C ILE A 118 -7.04 -6.97 -5.51
N ARG A 119 -7.32 -7.13 -6.81
CA ARG A 119 -8.24 -8.19 -7.28
C ARG A 119 -7.70 -9.59 -6.97
N ARG A 120 -6.38 -9.78 -7.09
CA ARG A 120 -5.71 -11.05 -6.79
C ARG A 120 -5.61 -11.32 -5.29
N TYR A 121 -5.22 -10.30 -4.52
CA TYR A 121 -5.02 -10.38 -3.08
C TYR A 121 -6.03 -9.49 -2.36
N LYS A 122 -7.31 -9.91 -2.39
CA LYS A 122 -8.42 -9.10 -1.88
C LYS A 122 -8.27 -8.67 -0.42
N TYR A 123 -7.53 -9.42 0.38
CA TYR A 123 -7.21 -9.07 1.76
C TYR A 123 -6.36 -7.78 1.91
N LEU A 124 -5.71 -7.33 0.84
CA LEU A 124 -4.94 -6.08 0.80
C LEU A 124 -5.82 -4.84 0.63
N GLU A 125 -7.07 -4.98 0.20
CA GLU A 125 -7.97 -3.84 -0.06
C GLU A 125 -8.04 -2.89 1.15
N LYS A 126 -8.21 -3.45 2.34
CA LYS A 126 -8.28 -2.64 3.56
C LYS A 126 -6.95 -1.95 3.88
N GLY A 127 -5.84 -2.67 3.77
CA GLY A 127 -4.50 -2.11 3.96
C GLY A 127 -4.18 -0.99 2.96
N PHE A 128 -4.62 -1.17 1.72
CA PHE A 128 -4.45 -0.15 0.67
C PHE A 128 -5.28 1.10 0.95
N GLU A 129 -6.54 0.94 1.35
CA GLU A 129 -7.41 2.06 1.72
C GLU A 129 -6.84 2.86 2.91
N ASP A 130 -6.35 2.15 3.93
CA ASP A 130 -5.76 2.78 5.11
C ASP A 130 -4.44 3.48 4.78
N GLU A 131 -3.63 2.90 3.89
CA GLU A 131 -2.41 3.54 3.40
C GLU A 131 -2.70 4.80 2.60
N VAL A 132 -3.66 4.76 1.66
CA VAL A 132 -4.03 5.97 0.91
C VAL A 132 -4.54 7.06 1.84
N LYS A 133 -5.33 6.72 2.88
CA LYS A 133 -5.74 7.70 3.90
C LYS A 133 -4.54 8.31 4.62
N LYS A 134 -3.52 7.52 4.93
CA LYS A 134 -2.27 7.96 5.56
C LYS A 134 -1.51 8.93 4.64
N LEU A 135 -1.33 8.58 3.37
CA LEU A 135 -0.71 9.45 2.36
C LEU A 135 -1.47 10.78 2.21
N LEU A 136 -2.80 10.75 2.19
CA LEU A 136 -3.63 11.97 2.12
C LEU A 136 -3.49 12.87 3.35
N LEU A 137 -3.16 12.32 4.53
CA LEU A 137 -2.89 13.13 5.73
C LEU A 137 -1.51 13.80 5.67
N PHE A 138 -0.58 13.21 4.94
CA PHE A 138 0.82 13.65 4.86
C PHE A 138 1.17 14.40 3.58
N LEU A 139 0.17 14.95 2.86
CA LEU A 139 0.40 15.68 1.60
C LEU A 139 1.47 16.80 1.71
N LYS A 140 1.64 17.39 2.90
CA LYS A 140 2.68 18.39 3.17
C LYS A 140 4.11 17.88 3.08
N GLY A 141 4.31 16.58 3.33
CA GLY A 141 5.61 15.93 3.20
C GLY A 141 6.03 15.70 1.74
N PHE A 142 5.11 15.90 0.80
CA PHE A 142 5.32 15.63 -0.62
C PHE A 142 5.48 16.92 -1.43
N SER A 143 6.35 16.85 -2.44
CA SER A 143 6.49 17.88 -3.46
C SER A 143 5.19 18.10 -4.23
N GLU A 144 5.10 19.22 -4.96
CA GLU A 144 3.91 19.51 -5.76
C GLU A 144 3.65 18.44 -6.84
N SER A 145 4.71 17.95 -7.51
CA SER A 145 4.56 16.91 -8.54
C SER A 145 4.10 15.57 -7.93
N GLU A 146 4.63 15.17 -6.78
CA GLU A 146 4.19 13.96 -6.07
C GLU A 146 2.72 14.07 -5.66
N ARG A 147 2.30 15.22 -5.13
CA ARG A 147 0.89 15.49 -4.81
C ARG A 147 0.00 15.41 -6.05
N ASN A 148 0.44 15.95 -7.19
CA ASN A 148 -0.33 15.90 -8.43
C ASN A 148 -0.48 14.46 -8.94
N LYS A 149 0.60 13.67 -8.95
CA LYS A 149 0.58 12.26 -9.35
C LYS A 149 -0.31 11.43 -8.43
N LEU A 150 -0.21 11.63 -7.11
CA LEU A 150 -1.08 10.98 -6.14
C LEU A 150 -2.55 11.38 -6.35
N ALA A 151 -2.84 12.64 -6.62
CA ALA A 151 -4.20 13.12 -6.88
C ALA A 151 -4.80 12.46 -8.13
N MET A 152 -4.02 12.42 -9.22
CA MET A 152 -4.43 11.80 -10.49
C MET A 152 -4.66 10.30 -10.33
N LEU A 153 -3.71 9.58 -9.71
CA LEU A 153 -3.86 8.16 -9.41
C LEU A 153 -5.10 7.88 -8.55
N THR A 154 -5.29 8.67 -7.49
CA THR A 154 -6.43 8.49 -6.57
C THR A 154 -7.75 8.68 -7.30
N GLY A 155 -7.86 9.68 -8.20
CA GLY A 155 -9.07 9.89 -9.00
C GLY A 155 -9.37 8.71 -9.93
N VAL A 156 -8.34 8.12 -10.56
CA VAL A 156 -8.52 6.91 -11.40
C VAL A 156 -8.91 5.69 -10.56
N LEU A 157 -8.32 5.52 -9.38
CA LEU A 157 -8.65 4.40 -8.48
C LEU A 157 -10.08 4.50 -7.91
N LEU A 158 -10.54 5.72 -7.60
CA LEU A 158 -11.94 6.00 -7.22
C LEU A 158 -12.90 5.72 -8.37
N ALA A 159 -12.54 6.12 -9.59
CA ALA A 159 -13.31 5.86 -10.80
C ALA A 159 -13.52 4.37 -11.07
N ASN A 160 -12.48 3.57 -10.82
CA ASN A 160 -12.50 2.12 -11.01
C ASN A 160 -13.20 1.38 -9.86
N GLY A 161 -13.49 2.06 -8.74
CA GLY A 161 -14.07 1.46 -7.54
C GLY A 161 -13.09 0.62 -6.71
N THR A 162 -11.78 0.78 -6.96
CA THR A 162 -10.72 0.13 -6.17
C THR A 162 -10.53 0.81 -4.82
N LEU A 163 -10.82 2.11 -4.77
CA LEU A 163 -10.91 2.88 -3.54
C LEU A 163 -12.35 3.37 -3.33
N ASN A 164 -12.73 3.50 -2.06
CA ASN A 164 -13.98 4.10 -1.66
C ASN A 164 -13.79 5.61 -1.41
N ALA A 165 -14.76 6.44 -1.82
CA ALA A 165 -14.72 7.90 -1.66
C ALA A 165 -14.52 8.37 -0.21
N SER A 166 -14.83 7.54 0.79
CA SER A 166 -14.59 7.85 2.21
C SER A 166 -13.13 8.16 2.57
N ILE A 167 -12.15 7.77 1.75
CA ILE A 167 -10.73 8.16 1.92
C ILE A 167 -10.54 9.68 1.91
N LEU A 168 -11.41 10.40 1.19
CA LEU A 168 -11.30 11.85 1.01
C LEU A 168 -11.57 12.60 2.32
N ASN A 169 -12.11 11.93 3.35
CA ASN A 169 -12.22 12.52 4.69
C ASN A 169 -10.85 12.97 5.25
N SER A 170 -9.75 12.30 4.86
CA SER A 170 -8.39 12.72 5.25
C SER A 170 -8.03 14.13 4.78
N LEU A 171 -8.63 14.61 3.68
CA LEU A 171 -8.38 15.96 3.15
C LEU A 171 -8.96 17.07 4.03
N TYR A 172 -9.87 16.75 4.95
CA TYR A 172 -10.44 17.75 5.88
C TYR A 172 -9.59 18.00 7.11
N ASN A 173 -8.37 17.44 7.17
CA ASN A 173 -7.43 17.76 8.23
C ASN A 173 -7.18 19.28 8.27
N GLU A 174 -7.36 19.90 9.44
CA GLU A 174 -7.28 21.36 9.59
C GLU A 174 -5.98 21.96 9.05
N ASN A 175 -4.85 21.27 9.22
CA ASN A 175 -3.55 21.76 8.80
C ASN A 175 -3.42 21.79 7.28
N LEU A 176 -4.07 20.86 6.57
CA LEU A 176 -4.07 20.81 5.11
C LEU A 176 -5.05 21.83 4.52
N VAL A 177 -6.20 22.03 5.18
CA VAL A 177 -7.23 22.99 4.78
C VAL A 177 -6.74 24.43 4.94
N LYS A 178 -6.15 24.77 6.11
CA LYS A 178 -5.66 26.12 6.41
C LYS A 178 -4.61 26.61 5.39
N GLU A 179 -3.83 25.70 4.83
CA GLU A 179 -2.77 26.02 3.87
C GLU A 179 -3.19 25.81 2.41
N GLY A 180 -4.44 25.46 2.15
CA GLY A 180 -4.97 25.27 0.79
C GLY A 180 -4.46 24.02 0.05
N VAL A 181 -3.63 23.19 0.71
CA VAL A 181 -3.08 21.95 0.13
C VAL A 181 -4.19 20.98 -0.24
N SER A 182 -5.20 20.83 0.64
CA SER A 182 -6.36 19.98 0.38
C SER A 182 -7.14 20.41 -0.85
N ALA A 183 -7.36 21.72 -1.02
CA ALA A 183 -8.13 22.26 -2.14
C ALA A 183 -7.39 22.05 -3.46
N ALA A 184 -6.10 22.35 -3.51
CA ALA A 184 -5.27 22.14 -4.70
C ALA A 184 -5.24 20.64 -5.11
N PHE A 185 -5.07 19.75 -4.14
CA PHE A 185 -5.11 18.31 -4.37
C PHE A 185 -6.49 17.85 -4.89
N ALA A 186 -7.58 18.31 -4.25
CA ALA A 186 -8.94 17.93 -4.61
C ALA A 186 -9.29 18.35 -6.04
N VAL A 187 -8.90 19.55 -6.48
CA VAL A 187 -9.13 20.01 -7.87
C VAL A 187 -8.49 19.05 -8.88
N LYS A 188 -7.24 18.67 -8.64
CA LYS A 188 -6.52 17.75 -9.55
C LYS A 188 -7.13 16.35 -9.54
N LEU A 189 -7.50 15.86 -8.35
CA LEU A 189 -8.17 14.57 -8.18
C LEU A 189 -9.51 14.54 -8.92
N PHE A 190 -10.40 15.51 -8.69
CA PHE A 190 -11.71 15.53 -9.34
C PHE A 190 -11.59 15.68 -10.85
N LYS A 191 -10.61 16.45 -11.34
CA LYS A 191 -10.34 16.53 -12.78
C LYS A 191 -10.03 15.15 -13.38
N SER A 192 -9.18 14.36 -12.71
CA SER A 192 -8.87 12.99 -13.16
C SER A 192 -10.07 12.04 -13.02
N TRP A 193 -10.81 12.11 -11.91
CA TRP A 193 -11.99 11.25 -11.70
C TRP A 193 -13.09 11.53 -12.73
N ILE A 194 -13.36 12.81 -13.02
CA ILE A 194 -14.34 13.23 -14.04
C ILE A 194 -13.88 12.85 -15.46
N ASN A 195 -12.57 12.74 -15.70
CA ASN A 195 -12.07 12.27 -16.97
C ASN A 195 -12.37 10.77 -17.17
N GLU A 196 -12.31 9.97 -16.11
CA GLU A 196 -12.61 8.54 -16.16
C GLU A 196 -14.12 8.21 -16.15
N LYS A 197 -14.91 9.04 -15.45
CA LYS A 197 -16.34 8.86 -15.24
C LYS A 197 -17.06 10.18 -15.36
N ASP A 198 -18.30 10.18 -15.85
CA ASP A 198 -19.06 11.42 -15.92
C ASP A 198 -19.35 12.02 -14.52
N ILE A 199 -19.62 13.32 -14.49
CA ILE A 199 -19.85 14.07 -13.25
C ILE A 199 -20.99 13.49 -12.39
N ASN A 200 -22.00 12.85 -12.99
CA ASN A 200 -23.11 12.27 -12.22
C ASN A 200 -22.65 11.02 -11.47
N ALA A 201 -21.79 10.19 -12.08
CA ALA A 201 -21.19 9.03 -11.41
C ALA A 201 -20.29 9.44 -10.23
N VAL A 202 -19.53 10.53 -10.38
CA VAL A 202 -18.75 11.13 -9.29
C VAL A 202 -19.66 11.61 -8.17
N ALA A 203 -20.69 12.41 -8.50
CA ALA A 203 -21.65 12.92 -7.52
C ALA A 203 -22.38 11.79 -6.77
N ALA A 204 -22.80 10.73 -7.48
CA ALA A 204 -23.41 9.56 -6.87
C ALA A 204 -22.46 8.84 -5.90
N SER A 205 -21.17 8.75 -6.24
CA SER A 205 -20.16 8.13 -5.36
C SER A 205 -19.91 8.95 -4.09
N LEU A 206 -19.91 10.28 -4.19
CA LEU A 206 -19.77 11.18 -3.04
C LEU A 206 -21.00 11.15 -2.10
N ARG A 207 -22.21 11.11 -2.66
CA ARG A 207 -23.46 10.99 -1.87
C ARG A 207 -23.51 9.71 -1.05
N LYS A 208 -23.02 8.58 -1.60
CA LYS A 208 -22.98 7.29 -0.89
C LYS A 208 -22.19 7.33 0.42
N VAL A 209 -21.23 8.25 0.52
CA VAL A 209 -20.38 8.42 1.71
C VAL A 209 -20.69 9.72 2.46
N SER A 210 -21.82 10.38 2.15
CA SER A 210 -22.26 11.64 2.75
C SER A 210 -21.23 12.77 2.66
N MET A 211 -20.42 12.78 1.59
CA MET A 211 -19.38 13.80 1.36
C MET A 211 -19.87 14.98 0.52
N ASP A 212 -21.05 14.87 -0.08
CA ASP A 212 -21.70 15.91 -0.88
C ASP A 212 -21.93 17.20 -0.08
N ASN A 213 -22.23 17.11 1.21
CA ASN A 213 -22.45 18.29 2.08
C ASN A 213 -21.17 18.91 2.65
N ARG A 214 -20.01 18.26 2.46
CA ARG A 214 -18.72 18.75 3.01
C ARG A 214 -17.86 19.43 1.95
N LEU A 215 -18.17 19.25 0.67
CA LEU A 215 -17.42 19.80 -0.46
C LEU A 215 -18.05 21.08 -1.02
N MET A 216 -19.29 21.39 -0.67
CA MET A 216 -19.95 22.68 -0.91
C MET A 216 -19.67 23.66 0.21
#